data_AF-A0A0H1VP83-F1
#
_entry.id   AF-A0A0H1VP83-F1
#
_cell.length_a   1.000
_cell.length_b   1.000
_cell.length_c   1.000
_cell.angle_alpha   90.00
_cell.angle_beta   90.00
_cell.angle_gamma   90.00
#
_symmetry.space_group_name_H-M   'P 1'
#
loop_
_entity.id
_entity.type
_entity.pdbx_description
1 polymer ?
#
loop_
_entity_poly.entity_id
_entity_poly.type
_entity_poly.pdbx_seq_one_letter_code
_entity_poly.pdbx_strand_id
1 'polypeptide(L)' 'MTAVENATKPYLGLKLLMEKHGYTQQMMANELSIDKSTFNQKLNRSGGRDFYLSEANLIAKKLGEPISKFFYS' A
#
# COMPACT_ATOMS: atom_id res chain seq x y z
N MET A 1 -10.96 6.07 29.81
CA MET A 1 -10.68 6.78 28.55
C MET A 1 -9.40 6.19 27.98
N THR A 2 -9.52 5.06 27.29
CA THR A 2 -8.37 4.31 26.76
C THR A 2 -7.80 5.03 25.55
N ALA A 3 -6.48 5.10 25.51
CA ALA A 3 -5.66 5.82 24.54
C ALA A 3 -6.29 5.80 23.15
N VAL A 4 -6.59 7.01 22.67
CA VAL A 4 -7.04 7.29 21.31
C VAL A 4 -6.18 6.47 20.35
N GLU A 5 -6.82 5.53 19.68
CA GLU A 5 -6.32 4.84 18.52
C GLU A 5 -5.94 5.88 17.46
N ASN A 6 -4.75 6.47 17.57
CA ASN A 6 -4.08 7.07 16.43
C ASN A 6 -3.65 5.90 15.54
N ALA A 7 -4.62 5.26 14.90
CA ALA A 7 -4.42 4.19 13.93
C ALA A 7 -3.73 4.81 12.71
N THR A 8 -2.41 4.98 12.80
CA THR A 8 -1.55 5.31 11.68
C THR A 8 -1.79 4.25 10.61
N LYS A 9 -2.54 4.62 9.56
CA LYS A 9 -2.84 3.73 8.44
C LYS A 9 -1.51 3.31 7.81
N PRO A 10 -1.10 2.02 7.88
CA PRO A 10 0.28 1.61 7.65
C PRO A 10 0.87 2.02 6.29
N TYR A 11 0.00 2.10 5.28
CA TYR A 11 0.34 2.45 3.90
C TYR A 11 -0.48 3.64 3.39
N LEU A 12 -0.77 4.62 4.25
CA LEU A 12 -1.48 5.83 3.82
C LEU A 12 -0.74 6.55 2.69
N GLY A 13 0.59 6.68 2.81
CA GLY A 13 1.42 7.28 1.77
C GLY A 13 1.28 6.57 0.43
N LEU A 14 1.36 5.24 0.42
CA LEU A 14 1.15 4.45 -0.80
C LEU A 14 -0.24 4.69 -1.40
N LYS A 15 -1.30 4.71 -0.58
CA LYS A 15 -2.66 4.97 -1.07
C LYS A 15 -2.76 6.34 -1.77
N LEU A 16 -2.21 7.38 -1.17
CA LEU A 16 -2.19 8.73 -1.74
C LEU A 16 -1.37 8.82 -3.03
N LEU A 17 -0.23 8.13 -3.09
CA LEU A 17 0.59 8.06 -4.31
C LEU A 17 -0.16 7.35 -5.45
N MET A 18 -0.87 6.25 -5.16
CA MET A 18 -1.68 5.58 -6.17
C MET A 18 -2.77 6.51 -6.73
N GLU A 19 -3.49 7.21 -5.86
CA GLU A 19 -4.52 8.18 -6.26
C GLU A 19 -3.92 9.32 -7.11
N LYS A 20 -2.79 9.90 -6.69
CA LYS A 20 -2.05 10.94 -7.41
C LYS A 20 -1.64 10.50 -8.83
N HIS A 21 -1.29 9.23 -9.00
CA HIS A 21 -0.84 8.66 -10.28
C HIS A 21 -1.98 7.97 -11.07
N GLY A 22 -3.23 8.08 -10.63
CA GLY A 22 -4.39 7.51 -11.32
C GLY A 22 -4.49 5.98 -11.26
N TYR A 23 -3.78 5.33 -10.33
CA TYR A 23 -3.85 3.89 -10.12
C TYR A 23 -4.97 3.51 -9.17
N THR A 24 -5.83 2.59 -9.60
CA THR A 24 -6.77 1.91 -8.71
C THR A 24 -6.07 0.75 -7.97
N GLN A 25 -6.63 0.31 -6.84
CA GLN A 25 -6.18 -0.91 -6.16
C GLN A 25 -6.23 -2.14 -7.07
N GLN A 26 -7.24 -2.24 -7.94
CA GLN A 26 -7.35 -3.36 -8.88
C GLN A 26 -6.20 -3.35 -9.90
N MET A 27 -5.86 -2.18 -10.44
CA MET A 27 -4.77 -2.06 -11.41
C MET A 27 -3.43 -2.46 -10.79
N MET A 28 -3.13 -1.97 -9.58
CA MET A 28 -1.89 -2.32 -8.90
C MET A 28 -1.85 -3.80 -8.48
N ALA A 29 -2.98 -4.38 -8.08
CA ALA A 29 -3.08 -5.81 -7.80
C ALA A 29 -2.78 -6.65 -9.04
N ASN A 30 -3.30 -6.26 -10.21
CA ASN A 30 -3.01 -6.93 -11.48
C ASN A 30 -1.51 -6.89 -11.84
N GLU A 31 -0.84 -5.75 -11.62
CA GLU A 31 0.60 -5.60 -11.84
C GLU A 31 1.43 -6.52 -10.94
N LEU A 32 0.92 -6.83 -9.75
CA LEU A 32 1.54 -7.74 -8.79
C LEU A 32 1.11 -9.20 -8.97
N SER A 33 0.24 -9.49 -9.94
CA SER A 33 -0.36 -10.82 -10.14
C SER A 33 -1.05 -11.38 -8.88
N ILE A 34 -1.68 -10.51 -8.10
CA ILE A 34 -2.50 -10.87 -6.93
C ILE A 34 -3.92 -10.35 -7.09
N ASP A 35 -4.86 -10.90 -6.34
CA ASP A 35 -6.22 -10.38 -6.32
C ASP A 35 -6.32 -9.08 -5.51
N LYS A 36 -7.36 -8.30 -5.80
CA LYS A 36 -7.62 -7.01 -5.15
C LYS A 36 -7.83 -7.14 -3.64
N SER A 37 -8.42 -8.23 -3.16
CA SER A 37 -8.64 -8.46 -1.73
C SER A 37 -7.31 -8.66 -1.01
N THR A 38 -6.42 -9.48 -1.57
CA THR A 38 -5.06 -9.69 -1.05
C THR A 38 -4.28 -8.37 -1.05
N PHE A 39 -4.34 -7.59 -2.13
CA PHE A 39 -3.71 -6.26 -2.16
C PHE A 39 -4.25 -5.35 -1.05
N ASN A 40 -5.58 -5.29 -0.88
CA ASN A 40 -6.20 -4.47 0.15
C ASN A 40 -5.86 -4.95 1.57
N GLN A 41 -5.73 -6.26 1.79
CA GLN A 41 -5.29 -6.81 3.07
C GLN A 41 -3.84 -6.43 3.39
N LYS A 42 -2.94 -6.46 2.39
CA LYS A 42 -1.56 -5.96 2.55
C LYS A 42 -1.52 -4.46 2.83
N LEU A 43 -2.29 -3.66 2.08
CA LEU A 43 -2.38 -2.21 2.26
C LEU A 43 -2.85 -1.80 3.67
N ASN A 44 -3.76 -2.58 4.26
CA ASN A 44 -4.26 -2.34 5.62
C ASN A 44 -3.54 -3.16 6.70
N ARG A 45 -2.49 -3.93 6.34
CA ARG A 45 -1.82 -4.92 7.19
C ARG A 45 -2.75 -5.87 7.95
N SER A 46 -3.88 -6.21 7.34
CA SER A 46 -4.90 -7.07 7.94
C SER A 46 -4.38 -8.49 8.12
N GLY A 47 -4.53 -9.04 9.32
CA GLY A 47 -4.05 -10.39 9.64
C GLY A 47 -2.53 -10.54 9.53
N GLY A 48 -1.77 -9.45 9.74
CA GLY A 48 -0.31 -9.45 9.69
C GLY A 48 0.29 -9.55 8.29
N ARG A 49 -0.53 -9.51 7.24
CA ARG A 49 -0.03 -9.54 5.85
C ARG A 49 0.66 -8.25 5.49
N ASP A 50 1.71 -8.39 4.69
CA ASP A 50 2.54 -7.28 4.29
C ASP A 50 2.98 -7.42 2.83
N PHE A 51 3.48 -6.33 2.25
CA PHE A 51 4.13 -6.39 0.95
C PHE A 51 5.51 -7.04 1.07
N TYR A 52 5.81 -7.98 0.19
CA TYR A 52 7.18 -8.45 0.00
C TYR A 52 8.03 -7.33 -0.58
N LEU A 53 9.35 -7.38 -0.34
CA LEU A 53 10.27 -6.37 -0.88
C LEU A 53 10.21 -6.28 -2.42
N SER A 54 10.04 -7.41 -3.11
CA SER A 54 9.86 -7.46 -4.56
C SER A 54 8.59 -6.74 -5.03
N GLU A 55 7.48 -6.90 -4.30
CA GLU A 55 6.22 -6.20 -4.58
C GLU A 55 6.37 -4.70 -4.34
N ALA A 56 6.98 -4.29 -3.21
CA ALA A 56 7.23 -2.89 -2.90
C ALA A 56 8.12 -2.23 -3.97
N ASN A 57 9.17 -2.91 -4.43
CA ASN A 57 10.03 -2.44 -5.52
C ASN A 57 9.27 -2.30 -6.84
N LEU A 58 8.36 -3.23 -7.17
CA LEU A 58 7.56 -3.14 -8.39
C LEU A 58 6.59 -1.97 -8.32
N ILE A 59 5.90 -1.78 -7.18
CA ILE A 59 5.02 -0.63 -6.94
C ILE A 59 5.80 0.68 -7.09
N ALA A 60 6.98 0.77 -6.47
CA ALA A 60 7.85 1.95 -6.56
C ALA A 60 8.25 2.25 -8.01
N LYS A 61 8.61 1.21 -8.78
CA LYS A 61 8.92 1.33 -10.21
C LYS A 61 7.72 1.80 -11.03
N LYS A 62 6.51 1.31 -10.74
CA LYS A 62 5.27 1.69 -11.45
C LYS A 62 4.84 3.12 -11.15
N LEU A 63 4.98 3.55 -9.90
CA LEU A 63 4.63 4.91 -9.49
C LEU A 63 5.75 5.93 -9.76
N GLY A 64 6.99 5.48 -9.99
CA GLY A 64 8.15 6.37 -10.12
C GLY A 64 8.50 7.09 -8.82
N GLU A 65 8.19 6.48 -7.67
CA GLU A 65 8.33 7.07 -6.34
C GLU A 65 9.10 6.09 -5.43
N PRO A 66 9.98 6.58 -4.53
CA PRO A 66 10.75 5.70 -3.64
C PRO A 66 9.86 5.05 -2.58
N ILE A 67 10.21 3.81 -2.18
CA ILE A 67 9.50 3.03 -1.15
C ILE A 67 9.35 3.81 0.17
N SER A 68 10.32 4.66 0.52
CA SER A 68 10.25 5.49 1.74
C SER A 68 8.99 6.36 1.80
N LYS A 69 8.41 6.76 0.67
CA LYS A 69 7.16 7.54 0.62
C LYS A 69 5.89 6.72 0.87
N PHE A 70 5.99 5.39 1.00
CA PHE A 70 4.81 4.56 1.23
C PHE A 70 4.23 4.74 2.65
N PHE A 71 5.05 5.23 3.58
CA PHE A 71 4.80 5.21 5.02
C PHE A 71 4.52 6.58 5.65
N TYR A 72 3.97 7.54 4.90
CA TYR A 72 3.63 8.86 5.47
C TYR A 72 2.77 8.71 6.74
N SER A 73 3.27 9.31 7.83
CA SER A 73 2.59 9.53 9.11
C SER A 73 1.98 10.92 9.15
#